data_AF-A0A8E0VEP4-F1
#
_entry.id   AF-A0A8E0VEP4-F1
#
_cell.length_a   1.000
_cell.length_b   1.000
_cell.length_c   1.000
_cell.angle_alpha   90.00
_cell.angle_beta   90.00
_cell.angle_gamma   90.00
#
_symmetry.space_group_name_H-M   'P 1'
#
loop_
_entity.id
_entity.type
_entity.pdbx_description
1 polymer ?
#
loop_
_entity_poly.entity_id
_entity_poly.type
_entity_poly.pdbx_seq_one_letter_code
_entity_poly.pdbx_strand_id
1 'polypeptide(L)'
;MSSSRLVETRIKHEVEKITKALGEYFRKGVLTSCKNVRDMDELWFDEMLNRLVFDFKANCSEQVSSVLKEYSVSEKAELIKHANDNLQVPNPWCPSGDPEKDIRAHLMSQNQHHVERLAKIILNLDRQLRPQLAELKARKCKVQDEYDQLQLLVRQLKEVSDTILSFSPSVLKILMFNGPRCLRQIYRNVPFSPENLRCYLLAVFR
;
A
#
# COMPACT_ATOMS: atom_id res chain seq x y z
N MET A 1 5.23 -28.48 27.69
CA MET A 1 6.52 -29.10 27.27
C MET A 1 6.35 -30.42 26.47
N SER A 2 5.27 -30.67 25.73
CA SER A 2 4.94 -32.05 25.28
C SER A 2 4.81 -32.29 23.77
N SER A 3 5.03 -31.30 22.90
CA SER A 3 4.64 -31.42 21.48
C SER A 3 5.75 -31.77 20.50
N SER A 4 7.01 -31.48 20.81
CA SER A 4 8.14 -31.79 19.94
C SER A 4 8.47 -33.28 19.92
N ARG A 5 8.36 -33.90 21.10
CA ARG A 5 8.42 -35.35 21.25
C ARG A 5 7.33 -36.06 20.43
N LEU A 6 6.15 -35.47 20.21
CA LEU A 6 5.08 -36.12 19.44
C LEU A 6 5.48 -36.42 17.98
N VAL A 7 6.23 -35.53 17.32
CA VAL A 7 6.60 -35.73 15.91
C VAL A 7 7.66 -36.83 15.77
N GLU A 8 8.73 -36.77 16.56
CA GLU A 8 9.75 -37.81 16.57
C GLU A 8 9.19 -39.16 17.02
N THR A 9 8.34 -39.17 18.05
CA THR A 9 7.68 -40.40 18.52
C THR A 9 6.78 -40.98 17.43
N ARG A 10 6.06 -40.15 16.68
CA ARG A 10 5.23 -40.62 15.56
C ARG A 10 6.06 -41.21 14.43
N ILE A 11 7.18 -40.59 14.08
CA ILE A 11 8.10 -41.11 13.06
C ILE A 11 8.69 -42.45 13.51
N LYS A 12 9.17 -42.54 14.76
CA LYS A 12 9.70 -43.78 15.34
C LYS A 12 8.65 -44.91 15.34
N HIS A 13 7.41 -44.58 15.69
CA HIS A 13 6.29 -45.54 15.68
C HIS A 13 5.98 -46.09 14.29
N GLU A 14 5.96 -45.23 13.27
CA GLU A 14 5.73 -45.68 11.89
C GLU A 14 6.89 -46.53 11.37
N VAL A 15 8.14 -46.21 11.74
CA VAL A 15 9.28 -47.06 11.38
C VAL A 15 9.23 -48.41 12.09
N GLU A 16 8.81 -48.47 13.34
CA GLU A 16 8.62 -49.74 14.06
C GLU A 16 7.59 -50.63 13.34
N LYS A 17 6.48 -50.06 12.87
CA LYS A 17 5.48 -50.80 12.08
C LYS A 17 6.06 -51.33 10.76
N ILE A 18 6.78 -50.47 10.02
CA ILE A 18 7.37 -50.84 8.73
C ILE A 18 8.42 -51.94 8.92
N THR A 19 9.34 -51.78 9.87
CA THR A 19 10.39 -52.77 10.15
C THR A 19 9.83 -54.08 10.67
N LYS A 20 8.72 -54.05 11.44
CA LYS A 20 7.98 -55.26 11.81
C LYS A 20 7.39 -55.97 10.59
N ALA A 21 6.69 -55.25 9.72
CA ALA A 21 6.10 -55.82 8.50
C ALA A 21 7.16 -56.40 7.55
N LEU A 22 8.27 -55.69 7.35
CA LEU A 22 9.41 -56.15 6.55
C LEU A 22 10.06 -57.39 7.17
N GLY A 23 10.24 -57.41 8.49
CA GLY A 23 10.78 -58.57 9.20
C GLY A 23 9.89 -59.81 9.10
N GLU A 24 8.56 -59.63 9.15
CA GLU A 24 7.60 -60.72 8.94
C GLU A 24 7.60 -61.21 7.50
N TYR A 25 7.68 -60.31 6.52
CA TYR A 25 7.78 -60.64 5.10
C TYR A 25 9.07 -61.42 4.80
N PHE A 26 10.21 -60.92 5.28
CA PHE A 26 11.51 -61.60 5.17
C PHE A 26 11.46 -62.99 5.80
N ARG A 27 10.92 -63.11 7.01
CA ARG A 27 10.76 -64.40 7.70
C ARG A 27 9.96 -65.40 6.87
N LYS A 28 8.81 -64.99 6.32
CA LYS A 28 7.98 -65.86 5.46
C LYS A 28 8.75 -66.33 4.22
N GLY A 29 9.49 -65.43 3.57
CA GLY A 29 10.31 -65.77 2.41
C GLY A 29 11.40 -66.79 2.75
N VAL A 30 12.16 -66.55 3.82
CA VAL A 30 13.26 -67.42 4.26
C VAL A 30 12.75 -68.80 4.70
N LEU A 31 11.65 -68.87 5.44
CA LEU A 31 11.05 -70.15 5.86
C LEU A 31 10.60 -71.00 4.65
N THR A 32 10.18 -70.36 3.56
CA THR A 32 9.72 -71.06 2.36
C THR A 32 10.91 -71.53 1.52
N SER A 33 11.89 -70.66 1.30
CA SER A 33 13.04 -70.93 0.43
C SER A 33 14.08 -71.86 1.07
N CYS A 34 14.25 -71.81 2.39
CA CYS A 34 15.29 -72.55 3.11
C CYS A 34 14.76 -73.77 3.88
N LYS A 35 13.59 -74.31 3.49
CA LYS A 35 12.93 -75.41 4.20
C LYS A 35 13.86 -76.61 4.46
N ASN A 36 14.60 -77.04 3.46
CA ASN A 36 15.52 -78.17 3.57
C ASN A 36 16.65 -77.95 4.59
N VAL A 37 17.08 -76.70 4.79
CA VAL A 37 18.12 -76.35 5.78
C VAL A 37 17.52 -76.29 7.18
N ARG A 38 16.30 -75.77 7.31
CA ARG A 38 15.55 -75.75 8.57
C ARG A 38 15.25 -77.16 9.08
N ASP A 39 14.88 -78.09 8.19
CA ASP A 39 14.55 -79.47 8.57
C ASP A 39 15.76 -80.24 9.15
N MET A 40 16.99 -79.75 8.95
CA MET A 40 18.22 -80.35 9.51
C MET A 40 18.49 -79.91 10.95
N ASP A 41 18.16 -78.66 11.30
CA ASP A 41 18.26 -78.11 12.65
C ASP A 41 17.31 -76.92 12.80
N GLU A 42 16.08 -77.21 13.26
CA GLU A 42 15.01 -76.22 13.36
C GLU A 42 15.29 -75.15 14.42
N LEU A 43 15.85 -75.57 15.56
CA LEU A 43 16.11 -74.68 16.70
C LEU A 43 17.18 -73.64 16.36
N TRP A 44 18.30 -74.09 15.78
CA TRP A 44 19.36 -73.19 15.34
C TRP A 44 18.89 -72.23 14.25
N PHE A 45 18.12 -72.74 13.28
CA PHE A 45 17.62 -71.93 12.17
C PHE A 45 16.68 -70.82 12.64
N ASP A 46 15.72 -71.17 13.50
CA ASP A 46 14.76 -70.22 14.05
C ASP A 46 15.45 -69.20 14.96
N GLU A 47 16.42 -69.62 15.78
CA GLU A 47 17.21 -68.71 16.62
C GLU A 47 18.00 -67.70 15.77
N MET A 48 18.68 -68.16 14.72
CA MET A 48 19.44 -67.28 13.83
C MET A 48 18.52 -66.32 13.07
N LEU A 49 17.38 -66.79 12.56
CA LEU A 49 16.43 -65.96 11.84
C LEU A 49 15.79 -64.91 12.78
N ASN A 50 15.47 -65.29 14.01
CA ASN A 50 15.01 -64.35 15.04
C ASN A 50 16.07 -63.28 15.32
N ARG A 51 17.34 -63.68 15.47
CA ARG A 51 18.46 -62.76 15.71
C ARG A 51 18.67 -61.79 14.55
N LEU A 52 18.68 -62.27 13.30
CA LEU A 52 18.82 -61.42 12.12
C LEU A 52 17.70 -60.38 12.01
N VAL A 53 16.45 -60.79 12.24
CA VAL A 53 15.30 -59.88 12.23
C VAL A 53 15.39 -58.87 13.40
N PHE A 54 15.89 -59.30 14.56
CA PHE A 54 16.11 -58.43 15.70
C PHE A 54 17.19 -57.38 15.40
N ASP A 55 18.36 -57.81 14.91
CA ASP A 55 19.49 -56.93 14.55
C ASP A 55 19.07 -55.92 13.47
N PHE A 56 18.30 -56.36 12.47
CA PHE A 56 17.72 -55.47 11.45
C PHE A 56 16.85 -54.36 12.08
N LYS A 57 15.92 -54.73 12.96
CA LYS A 57 15.03 -53.75 13.63
C LYS A 57 15.82 -52.79 14.52
N ALA A 58 16.80 -53.29 15.26
CA ALA A 58 17.67 -52.48 16.11
C ALA A 58 18.45 -51.45 15.27
N ASN A 59 19.10 -51.90 14.20
CA ASN A 59 19.88 -51.03 13.30
C ASN A 59 19.01 -49.96 12.63
N CYS A 60 17.81 -50.31 12.14
CA CYS A 60 16.89 -49.33 11.58
C CYS A 60 16.46 -48.29 12.61
N SER A 61 16.18 -48.72 13.85
CA SER A 61 15.76 -47.82 14.93
C SER A 61 16.87 -46.85 15.34
N GLU A 62 18.11 -47.31 15.34
CA GLU A 62 19.30 -46.50 15.59
C GLU A 62 19.52 -45.48 14.47
N GLN A 63 19.48 -45.91 13.21
CA GLN A 63 19.65 -45.02 12.05
C GLN A 63 18.58 -43.92 12.03
N VAL A 64 17.31 -44.26 12.28
CA VAL A 64 16.24 -43.25 12.37
C VAL A 64 16.52 -42.25 13.47
N SER A 65 16.97 -42.73 14.64
CA SER A 65 17.30 -41.83 15.75
C SER A 65 18.47 -40.90 15.42
N SER A 66 19.46 -41.40 14.68
CA SER A 66 20.58 -40.61 14.17
C SER A 66 20.12 -39.53 13.19
N VAL A 67 19.33 -39.90 12.18
CA VAL A 67 18.78 -38.97 11.17
C VAL A 67 17.88 -37.90 11.80
N LEU A 68 16.98 -38.29 12.71
CA LEU A 68 16.12 -37.32 13.40
C LEU A 68 16.92 -36.27 14.18
N LYS A 69 18.05 -36.69 14.77
CA LYS A 69 18.97 -35.80 15.49
C LYS A 69 19.77 -34.92 14.54
N GLU A 70 20.29 -35.47 13.45
CA GLU A 70 21.05 -34.73 12.42
C GLU A 70 20.24 -33.56 11.84
N TYR A 71 18.96 -33.79 11.55
CA TYR A 71 18.08 -32.78 10.97
C TYR A 71 17.42 -31.84 11.99
N SER A 72 17.70 -32.00 13.29
CA SER A 72 17.08 -31.27 14.40
C SER A 72 15.55 -31.21 14.29
N VAL A 73 14.91 -32.36 14.03
CA VAL A 73 13.48 -32.43 13.73
C VAL A 73 12.63 -31.92 14.91
N SER A 74 13.00 -32.26 16.14
CA SER A 74 12.34 -31.76 17.34
C SER A 74 12.39 -30.25 17.48
N GLU A 75 13.57 -29.64 17.34
CA GLU A 75 13.75 -28.18 17.43
C GLU A 75 12.92 -27.44 16.38
N LYS A 76 12.96 -27.89 15.12
CA LYS A 76 12.17 -27.30 14.04
C LYS A 76 10.66 -27.44 14.27
N ALA A 77 10.22 -28.58 14.82
CA ALA A 77 8.83 -28.79 15.20
C ALA A 77 8.39 -27.85 16.34
N GLU A 78 9.27 -27.54 17.29
CA GLU A 78 9.01 -26.54 18.34
C GLU A 78 8.85 -25.14 17.77
N LEU A 79 9.72 -24.75 16.84
CA LEU A 79 9.64 -23.44 16.19
C LEU A 79 8.32 -23.26 15.45
N ILE A 80 7.90 -24.25 14.67
CA ILE A 80 6.61 -24.23 13.95
C ILE A 80 5.45 -24.14 14.94
N LYS A 81 5.51 -24.91 16.02
CA LYS A 81 4.45 -24.86 17.04
C LYS A 81 4.39 -23.50 17.71
N HIS A 82 5.54 -22.98 18.16
CA HIS A 82 5.61 -21.67 18.79
C HIS A 82 5.11 -20.57 17.86
N ALA A 83 5.42 -20.64 16.57
CA ALA A 83 4.87 -19.72 15.58
C ALA A 83 3.33 -19.83 15.51
N ASN A 84 2.79 -21.05 15.43
CA ASN A 84 1.35 -21.28 15.33
C ASN A 84 0.56 -20.93 16.61
N ASP A 85 1.17 -21.10 17.79
CA ASP A 85 0.55 -20.73 19.07
C ASP A 85 0.48 -19.19 19.23
N ASN A 86 1.42 -18.44 18.65
CA ASN A 86 1.48 -16.98 18.75
C ASN A 86 0.80 -16.23 17.59
N LEU A 87 0.62 -16.88 16.44
CA LEU A 87 -0.10 -16.31 15.31
C LEU A 87 -1.61 -16.53 15.52
N GLN A 88 -2.37 -15.45 15.69
CA GLN A 88 -3.84 -15.50 15.69
C GLN A 88 -4.38 -15.69 14.26
N VAL A 89 -4.10 -16.85 13.67
CA VAL A 89 -4.55 -17.23 12.33
C VAL A 89 -5.54 -18.39 12.44
N PRO A 90 -6.62 -18.40 11.63
CA PRO A 90 -7.64 -19.45 11.68
C PRO A 90 -7.08 -20.83 11.28
N ASN A 91 -5.99 -20.86 10.50
CA ASN A 91 -5.29 -22.08 10.10
C ASN A 91 -3.83 -22.00 10.55
N PRO A 92 -3.27 -23.05 11.18
CA PRO A 92 -1.85 -23.12 11.52
C PRO A 92 -1.01 -22.96 10.25
N TRP A 93 0.03 -22.13 10.33
CA TRP A 93 1.00 -21.99 9.25
C TRP A 93 1.78 -23.29 9.06
N CYS A 94 1.95 -23.68 7.80
CA CYS A 94 2.85 -24.73 7.37
C CYS A 94 3.61 -24.27 6.12
N PRO A 95 4.87 -24.72 5.94
CA PRO A 95 5.58 -24.50 4.69
C PRO A 95 4.78 -25.07 3.53
N SER A 96 4.52 -24.28 2.49
CA SER A 96 3.69 -24.72 1.38
C SER A 96 4.41 -25.67 0.43
N GLY A 97 5.74 -25.77 0.54
CA GLY A 97 6.60 -26.48 -0.41
C GLY A 97 6.83 -25.70 -1.71
N ASP A 98 6.24 -24.52 -1.84
CA ASP A 98 6.45 -23.59 -2.93
C ASP A 98 7.25 -22.39 -2.40
N PRO A 99 8.55 -22.29 -2.74
CA PRO A 99 9.43 -21.27 -2.19
C PRO A 99 8.95 -19.86 -2.55
N GLU A 100 8.31 -19.66 -3.71
CA GLU A 100 7.80 -18.35 -4.07
C GLU A 100 6.62 -17.92 -3.21
N LYS A 101 5.70 -18.85 -2.89
CA LYS A 101 4.57 -18.56 -2.00
C LYS A 101 5.05 -18.23 -0.60
N ASP A 102 6.00 -19.00 -0.09
CA ASP A 102 6.53 -18.81 1.26
C ASP A 102 7.29 -17.48 1.37
N ILE A 103 8.09 -17.11 0.36
CA ILE A 103 8.77 -15.81 0.29
C ILE A 103 7.76 -14.66 0.15
N ARG A 104 6.75 -14.79 -0.72
CA ARG A 104 5.70 -13.75 -0.87
C ARG A 104 4.96 -13.51 0.44
N ALA A 105 4.64 -14.56 1.19
CA ALA A 105 4.01 -14.44 2.51
C ALA A 105 4.88 -13.64 3.49
N HIS A 106 6.20 -13.88 3.50
CA HIS A 106 7.15 -13.11 4.29
C HIS A 106 7.19 -11.63 3.88
N LEU A 107 7.27 -11.38 2.56
CA LEU A 107 7.35 -10.03 1.99
C LEU A 107 6.05 -9.23 2.11
N MET A 108 4.89 -9.88 2.27
CA MET A 108 3.60 -9.17 2.40
C MET A 108 3.61 -8.16 3.54
N SER A 109 4.18 -8.51 4.69
CA SER A 109 4.26 -7.62 5.87
C SER A 109 5.08 -6.35 5.60
N GLN A 110 6.20 -6.50 4.89
CA GLN A 110 7.08 -5.39 4.51
C GLN A 110 6.43 -4.52 3.44
N ASN A 111 5.79 -5.16 2.45
CA ASN A 111 5.06 -4.46 1.39
C ASN A 111 3.91 -3.65 1.97
N GLN A 112 3.19 -4.17 2.96
CA GLN A 112 2.11 -3.45 3.63
C GLN A 112 2.62 -2.17 4.32
N HIS A 113 3.71 -2.26 5.10
CA HIS A 113 4.34 -1.09 5.71
C HIS A 113 4.80 -0.05 4.67
N HIS A 114 5.36 -0.53 3.55
CA HIS A 114 5.80 0.36 2.48
C HIS A 114 4.62 1.10 1.82
N VAL A 115 3.53 0.38 1.53
CA VAL A 115 2.30 0.94 0.96
C VAL A 115 1.68 1.96 1.92
N GLU A 116 1.61 1.67 3.21
CA GLU A 116 1.10 2.62 4.22
C GLU A 116 1.95 3.89 4.30
N ARG A 117 3.28 3.76 4.19
CA ARG A 117 4.19 4.91 4.16
C ARG A 117 3.97 5.76 2.91
N LEU A 118 3.85 5.13 1.73
CA LEU A 118 3.57 5.83 0.48
C LEU A 118 2.21 6.53 0.53
N ALA A 119 1.17 5.89 1.06
CA ALA A 119 -0.14 6.49 1.22
C ALA A 119 -0.09 7.75 2.10
N LYS A 120 0.65 7.72 3.22
CA LYS A 120 0.86 8.90 4.08
C LYS A 120 1.56 10.03 3.34
N ILE A 121 2.60 9.72 2.55
CA ILE A 121 3.33 10.72 1.76
C ILE A 121 2.40 11.36 0.72
N ILE A 122 1.64 10.55 -0.02
CA ILE A 122 0.70 11.02 -1.04
C ILE A 122 -0.37 11.93 -0.41
N LEU A 123 -0.96 11.51 0.71
CA LEU A 123 -1.95 12.31 1.42
C LEU A 123 -1.37 13.65 1.91
N ASN A 124 -0.13 13.67 2.39
CA ASN A 124 0.52 14.90 2.80
C ASN A 124 0.79 15.84 1.62
N LEU A 125 1.22 15.30 0.47
CA LEU A 125 1.42 16.08 -0.74
C LEU A 125 0.10 16.66 -1.26
N ASP A 126 -0.98 15.88 -1.28
CA ASP A 126 -2.32 16.37 -1.67
C ASP A 126 -2.80 17.49 -0.74
N ARG A 127 -2.56 17.37 0.57
CA ARG A 127 -2.85 18.44 1.55
C ARG A 127 -2.06 19.72 1.31
N GLN A 128 -0.84 19.64 0.80
CA GLN A 128 -0.01 20.81 0.48
C GLN A 128 -0.40 21.44 -0.86
N LEU A 129 -0.73 20.62 -1.86
CA LEU A 129 -1.05 21.07 -3.22
C LEU A 129 -2.45 21.68 -3.34
N ARG A 130 -3.45 21.14 -2.63
CA ARG A 130 -4.83 21.66 -2.71
C ARG A 130 -4.96 23.15 -2.37
N PRO A 131 -4.38 23.66 -1.26
CA PRO A 131 -4.42 25.08 -0.95
C PRO A 131 -3.72 25.93 -2.01
N GLN A 132 -2.57 25.49 -2.51
CA GLN A 132 -1.82 26.21 -3.56
C GLN A 132 -2.63 26.29 -4.86
N LEU A 133 -3.32 25.21 -5.24
CA LEU A 133 -4.21 25.20 -6.39
C LEU A 133 -5.41 26.14 -6.18
N ALA A 134 -6.00 26.16 -4.99
CA ALA A 134 -7.09 27.07 -4.66
C ALA A 134 -6.65 28.53 -4.71
N GLU A 135 -5.45 28.84 -4.20
CA GLU A 135 -4.86 30.17 -4.27
C GLU A 135 -4.60 30.61 -5.72
N LEU A 136 -4.04 29.73 -6.56
CA LEU A 136 -3.84 30.03 -7.98
C LEU A 136 -5.16 30.29 -8.71
N LYS A 137 -6.22 29.53 -8.41
CA LYS A 137 -7.55 29.78 -8.97
C LYS A 137 -8.09 31.14 -8.53
N ALA A 138 -7.96 31.50 -7.26
CA ALA A 138 -8.39 32.80 -6.75
C ALA A 138 -7.61 33.96 -7.41
N ARG A 139 -6.29 33.82 -7.57
CA ARG A 139 -5.46 34.81 -8.28
C ARG A 139 -5.87 34.95 -9.74
N LYS A 140 -6.16 33.84 -10.43
CA LYS A 140 -6.66 33.86 -11.81
C LYS A 140 -7.97 34.65 -11.92
N CYS A 141 -8.93 34.44 -11.02
CA CYS A 141 -10.18 35.21 -11.02
C CYS A 141 -9.93 36.70 -10.82
N LYS A 142 -9.08 37.08 -9.85
CA LYS A 142 -8.74 38.49 -9.62
C LYS A 142 -8.15 39.18 -10.84
N VAL A 143 -7.20 38.53 -11.51
CA VAL A 143 -6.59 39.07 -12.73
C VAL A 143 -7.62 39.21 -13.85
N GLN A 144 -8.57 38.29 -13.95
CA GLN A 144 -9.67 38.39 -14.92
C GLN A 144 -10.58 39.59 -14.60
N ASP A 145 -10.97 39.75 -13.33
CA ASP A 145 -11.81 40.87 -12.89
C ASP A 145 -11.12 42.22 -13.15
N GLU A 146 -9.83 42.33 -12.85
CA GLU A 146 -9.01 43.52 -13.12
C GLU A 146 -8.92 43.83 -14.62
N TYR A 147 -8.76 42.80 -15.45
CA TYR A 147 -8.75 42.94 -16.91
C TYR A 147 -10.10 43.45 -17.44
N ASP A 148 -11.20 42.91 -16.94
CA ASP A 148 -12.56 43.31 -17.33
C ASP A 148 -12.85 44.77 -16.91
N GLN A 149 -12.35 45.20 -15.74
CA GLN A 149 -12.41 46.60 -15.31
C GLN A 149 -11.60 47.53 -16.22
N LEU A 150 -10.37 47.13 -16.59
CA LEU A 150 -9.55 47.90 -17.53
C LEU A 150 -10.23 48.01 -18.90
N GLN A 151 -10.84 46.94 -19.41
CA GLN A 151 -11.62 46.99 -20.64
C GLN A 151 -12.80 47.97 -20.55
N LEU A 152 -13.52 47.99 -19.42
CA LEU A 152 -14.62 48.93 -19.21
C LEU A 152 -14.13 50.38 -19.22
N LEU A 153 -13.05 50.68 -18.49
CA LEU A 153 -12.46 52.01 -18.44
C LEU A 153 -11.99 52.49 -19.81
N VAL A 154 -11.38 51.61 -20.60
CA VAL A 154 -10.99 51.92 -21.99
C VAL A 154 -12.20 52.25 -22.86
N ARG A 155 -13.31 51.52 -22.72
CA ARG A 155 -14.57 51.84 -23.43
C ARG A 155 -15.12 53.20 -23.02
N GLN A 156 -15.15 53.49 -21.71
CA GLN A 156 -15.62 54.79 -21.19
C GLN A 156 -14.72 55.94 -21.66
N LEU A 157 -13.40 55.77 -21.65
CA LEU A 157 -12.46 56.76 -22.18
C LEU A 157 -12.68 57.03 -23.66
N LYS A 158 -12.95 55.97 -24.44
CA LYS A 158 -13.28 56.08 -25.86
C LYS A 158 -14.58 56.87 -26.07
N GLU A 159 -15.63 56.54 -25.33
CA GLU A 159 -16.90 57.28 -25.36
C GLU A 159 -16.72 58.77 -25.01
N VAL A 160 -15.95 59.07 -23.95
CA VAL A 160 -15.65 60.46 -23.57
C VAL A 160 -14.85 61.17 -24.66
N SER A 161 -13.83 60.52 -25.23
CA SER A 161 -13.04 61.07 -26.33
C SER A 161 -13.92 61.37 -27.56
N ASP A 162 -14.77 60.43 -27.95
CA ASP A 162 -15.68 60.58 -29.10
C ASP A 162 -16.70 61.71 -28.83
N THR A 163 -17.17 61.84 -27.58
CA THR A 163 -18.04 62.95 -27.15
C THR A 163 -17.31 64.29 -27.21
N ILE A 164 -16.05 64.36 -26.77
CA ILE A 164 -15.24 65.58 -26.83
C ILE A 164 -15.02 66.01 -28.28
N LEU A 165 -14.71 65.06 -29.16
CA LEU A 165 -14.51 65.29 -30.60
C LEU A 165 -15.81 65.70 -31.31
N SER A 166 -16.98 65.34 -30.77
CA SER A 166 -18.29 65.74 -31.30
C SER A 166 -18.68 67.18 -30.96
N PHE A 167 -18.01 67.85 -30.00
CA PHE A 167 -18.26 69.25 -29.71
C PHE A 167 -17.67 70.16 -30.80
N SER A 168 -18.39 71.20 -31.20
CA SER A 168 -17.85 72.18 -32.14
C SER A 168 -16.67 72.94 -31.50
N PRO A 169 -15.67 73.39 -32.30
CA PRO A 169 -14.51 74.14 -31.80
C PRO A 169 -14.89 75.38 -30.98
N SER A 170 -16.06 75.97 -31.27
CA SER A 170 -16.63 77.12 -30.55
C SER A 170 -17.06 76.77 -29.12
N VAL A 171 -17.65 75.59 -28.92
CA VAL A 171 -18.11 75.10 -27.61
C VAL A 171 -16.94 74.67 -26.73
N LEU A 172 -15.93 74.02 -27.32
CA LEU A 172 -14.68 73.65 -26.66
C LEU A 172 -13.90 74.88 -26.15
N LYS A 173 -13.83 75.96 -26.95
CA LYS A 173 -13.24 77.24 -26.52
C LYS A 173 -13.94 77.83 -25.30
N ILE A 174 -15.27 77.82 -25.25
CA ILE A 174 -16.06 78.37 -24.12
C ILE A 174 -15.85 77.54 -22.84
N LEU A 175 -15.86 76.21 -22.94
CA LEU A 175 -15.61 75.29 -21.81
C LEU A 175 -14.19 75.44 -21.24
N MET A 176 -13.18 75.58 -22.09
CA MET A 176 -11.79 75.78 -21.66
C MET A 176 -11.52 77.18 -21.09
N PHE A 177 -12.16 78.23 -21.61
CA PHE A 177 -11.97 79.61 -21.11
C PHE A 177 -12.68 79.88 -19.78
N ASN A 178 -13.85 79.27 -19.53
CA ASN A 178 -14.58 79.45 -18.27
C ASN A 178 -14.18 78.45 -17.15
N GLY A 179 -13.38 77.44 -17.48
CA GLY A 179 -12.95 76.37 -16.57
C GLY A 179 -12.35 76.81 -15.21
N PRO A 180 -11.51 77.87 -15.11
CA PRO A 180 -10.87 78.20 -13.83
C PRO A 180 -11.81 78.84 -12.80
N ARG A 181 -12.94 79.45 -13.22
CA ARG A 181 -13.85 80.14 -12.28
C ARG A 181 -14.87 79.20 -11.64
N CYS A 182 -15.20 78.08 -12.28
CA CYS A 182 -16.25 77.19 -11.80
C CYS A 182 -15.72 75.94 -11.07
N LEU A 183 -14.49 75.49 -11.37
CA LEU A 183 -13.87 74.37 -10.65
C LEU A 183 -13.62 74.68 -9.17
N ARG A 184 -13.42 75.95 -8.78
CA ARG A 184 -13.26 76.32 -7.36
C ARG A 184 -14.51 76.12 -6.51
N GLN A 185 -15.70 76.02 -7.11
CA GLN A 185 -16.96 75.92 -6.36
C GLN A 185 -17.45 74.48 -6.19
N ILE A 186 -17.05 73.56 -7.09
CA ILE A 186 -17.43 72.13 -7.05
C ILE A 186 -16.55 71.34 -6.07
N TYR A 187 -15.27 71.70 -5.92
CA TYR A 187 -14.34 71.01 -5.02
C TYR A 187 -14.69 71.11 -3.54
N ARG A 188 -15.68 71.90 -3.15
CA ARG A 188 -15.99 72.09 -1.73
C ARG A 188 -17.08 71.19 -1.15
N ASN A 189 -18.03 70.58 -1.88
CA ASN A 189 -19.14 69.92 -1.17
C ASN A 189 -20.05 68.87 -1.89
N VAL A 190 -19.70 68.18 -2.99
CA VAL A 190 -20.59 67.10 -3.51
C VAL A 190 -19.82 65.96 -4.21
N PRO A 191 -20.18 64.67 -4.01
CA PRO A 191 -19.60 63.56 -4.77
C PRO A 191 -19.98 63.61 -6.25
N PHE A 192 -19.04 63.23 -7.12
CA PHE A 192 -19.23 63.17 -8.56
C PHE A 192 -20.30 62.13 -8.93
N SER A 193 -21.49 62.59 -9.31
CA SER A 193 -22.55 61.81 -9.95
C SER A 193 -22.73 62.32 -11.40
N PRO A 194 -22.90 61.43 -12.40
CA PRO A 194 -23.15 61.83 -13.78
C PRO A 194 -24.41 62.68 -13.97
N GLU A 195 -25.36 62.66 -13.02
CA GLU A 195 -26.54 63.53 -13.05
C GLU A 195 -26.18 65.01 -12.80
N ASN A 196 -25.15 65.28 -12.00
CA ASN A 196 -24.72 66.66 -11.69
C ASN A 196 -24.05 67.36 -12.88
N LEU A 197 -23.39 66.59 -13.77
CA LEU A 197 -22.86 67.10 -15.05
C LEU A 197 -23.99 67.53 -16.00
N ARG A 198 -25.13 66.83 -15.95
CA ARG A 198 -26.31 67.15 -16.76
C ARG A 198 -26.96 68.47 -16.32
N CYS A 199 -27.01 68.73 -15.02
CA CYS A 199 -27.46 70.01 -14.47
C CYS A 199 -26.55 71.18 -14.87
N TYR A 200 -25.24 70.96 -14.96
CA TYR A 200 -24.28 71.98 -15.37
C TYR A 200 -24.44 72.36 -16.84
N LEU A 201 -24.67 71.39 -17.72
CA LEU A 201 -24.91 71.62 -19.14
C LEU A 201 -26.23 72.39 -19.39
N LEU A 202 -27.28 72.14 -18.60
CA LEU A 202 -28.55 72.88 -18.71
C LEU A 202 -28.45 74.34 -18.23
N ALA A 203 -27.56 74.65 -17.29
CA ALA A 203 -27.39 76.00 -16.76
C ALA A 203 -26.51 76.90 -17.63
N VAL A 204 -25.60 76.33 -18.41
CA VAL A 204 -24.67 77.09 -19.29
C VAL A 204 -25.26 77.38 -20.67
N PHE A 205 -26.27 76.62 -21.11
CA PHE A 205 -26.88 76.72 -22.45
C PHE A 205 -28.34 77.23 -22.44
N ARG A 206 -28.68 78.17 -21.55
CA ARG A 206 -29.89 79.01 -21.71
C ARG A 206 -29.54 80.39 -22.22
#